data_AF-A0A5E4ZBI3-F1
#
_entry.id   AF-A0A5E4ZBI3-F1
#
_cell.length_a   1.000
_cell.length_b   1.000
_cell.length_c   1.000
_cell.angle_alpha   90.00
_cell.angle_beta   90.00
_cell.angle_gamma   90.00
#
_symmetry.space_group_name_H-M   'P 1'
#
loop_
_entity.id
_entity.type
_entity.pdbx_description
1 polymer ?
#
loop_
_entity_poly.entity_id
_entity_poly.type
_entity_poly.pdbx_seq_one_letter_code
_entity_poly.pdbx_strand_id
1 'polypeptide(L)'
;MYLRSRTSAFAAAYRQDLVTLLARAEVTVFIAGSCGLELLLNLHLTASELQCIRVIALGPVARGRPNCETILVQGRGDWLSRYFFDEADYRVECGHIGYLQSSEVLGLCRHHIGEVQQHRPAALREKS
;
A
#
# COMPACT_ATOMS: atom_id res chain seq x y z
N MET A 1 11.50 1.88 13.13
CA MET A 1 11.37 1.55 11.69
C MET A 1 11.12 2.81 10.86
N TYR A 2 10.06 3.58 11.16
CA TYR A 2 9.69 4.83 10.49
C TYR A 2 10.85 5.82 10.27
N LEU A 3 11.47 6.37 11.34
CA LEU A 3 12.56 7.35 11.18
C LEU A 3 13.80 6.77 10.48
N ARG A 4 14.15 5.52 10.79
CA ARG A 4 15.29 4.83 10.16
C ARG A 4 15.10 4.67 8.65
N SER A 5 13.85 4.55 8.20
CA SER A 5 13.55 4.41 6.77
C SER A 5 13.92 5.65 5.95
N ARG A 6 14.03 6.81 6.60
CA ARG A 6 14.35 8.08 5.92
C ARG A 6 15.82 8.24 5.56
N THR A 7 16.66 7.26 5.89
CA THR A 7 18.10 7.31 5.64
C THR A 7 18.41 6.72 4.26
N SER A 8 19.43 7.24 3.58
CA SER A 8 19.92 6.65 2.33
C SER A 8 20.35 5.18 2.50
N ALA A 9 20.84 4.83 3.69
CA ALA A 9 21.19 3.45 4.05
C ALA A 9 19.99 2.49 4.00
N PHE A 10 18.78 2.96 4.29
CA PHE A 10 17.57 2.15 4.17
C PHE A 10 17.27 1.80 2.70
N ALA A 11 17.26 2.80 1.82
CA ALA A 11 17.05 2.57 0.40
C ALA A 11 18.14 1.65 -0.17
N ALA A 12 19.41 1.89 0.18
CA ALA A 12 20.52 1.05 -0.25
C ALA A 12 20.37 -0.42 0.20
N ALA A 13 19.83 -0.65 1.40
CA ALA A 13 19.68 -1.99 1.97
C ALA A 13 18.51 -2.79 1.38
N TYR A 14 17.38 -2.13 1.05
CA TYR A 14 16.13 -2.84 0.76
C TYR A 14 15.56 -2.63 -0.65
N ARG A 15 16.02 -1.60 -1.38
CA ARG A 15 15.44 -1.26 -2.69
C ARG A 15 15.61 -2.39 -3.69
N GLN A 16 16.81 -2.97 -3.80
CA GLN A 16 17.09 -3.98 -4.82
C GLN A 16 16.27 -5.26 -4.59
N ASP A 17 16.10 -5.66 -3.33
CA ASP A 17 15.27 -6.81 -2.96
C ASP A 17 13.80 -6.58 -3.32
N LEU A 18 13.28 -5.38 -3.06
CA LEU A 18 11.92 -5.02 -3.44
C LEU A 18 11.75 -5.04 -4.97
N VAL A 19 12.66 -4.42 -5.73
CA VAL A 19 12.60 -4.42 -7.20
C VAL A 19 12.62 -5.84 -7.76
N THR A 20 13.44 -6.70 -7.18
CA THR A 20 13.51 -8.13 -7.55
C THR A 20 12.20 -8.87 -7.25
N LEU A 21 11.53 -8.52 -6.14
CA LEU A 21 10.21 -9.05 -5.81
C LEU A 21 9.15 -8.56 -6.80
N LEU A 22 9.14 -7.25 -7.11
CA LEU A 22 8.20 -6.63 -8.03
C LEU A 22 8.27 -7.26 -9.43
N ALA A 23 9.47 -7.61 -9.89
CA ALA A 23 9.67 -8.25 -11.20
C ALA A 23 9.00 -9.63 -11.34
N ARG A 24 8.51 -10.24 -10.26
CA ARG A 24 7.82 -11.54 -10.28
C ARG A 24 6.35 -11.44 -10.70
N ALA A 25 5.81 -10.23 -10.79
CA ALA A 25 4.43 -9.98 -11.18
C ALA A 25 4.33 -8.75 -12.09
N GLU A 26 3.32 -8.72 -12.96
CA GLU A 26 3.00 -7.54 -13.76
C GLU A 26 2.52 -6.38 -12.88
N VAL A 27 1.68 -6.70 -11.90
CA VAL A 27 1.20 -5.78 -10.88
C VAL A 27 1.32 -6.43 -9.51
N THR A 28 1.85 -5.69 -8.53
CA THR A 28 1.93 -6.10 -7.13
C THR A 28 1.04 -5.19 -6.28
N VAL A 29 0.15 -5.80 -5.49
CA VAL A 29 -0.70 -5.09 -4.53
C VAL A 29 -0.05 -5.13 -3.16
N PHE A 30 0.19 -3.96 -2.56
CA PHE A 30 0.68 -3.83 -1.19
C PHE A 30 -0.48 -3.49 -0.27
N ILE A 31 -0.67 -4.28 0.79
CA ILE A 31 -1.52 -3.92 1.91
C ILE A 31 -0.61 -3.39 3.02
N ALA A 32 -0.57 -2.08 3.18
CA ALA A 32 0.38 -1.38 4.04
C ALA A 32 -0.31 -0.83 5.29
N GLY A 33 -0.03 -1.41 6.45
CA GLY A 33 -0.50 -0.87 7.73
C GLY A 33 0.42 0.23 8.28
N SER A 34 -0.15 1.24 8.96
CA SER A 34 0.59 2.23 9.74
C SER A 34 1.75 2.85 8.94
N CYS A 35 3.01 2.65 9.35
CA CYS A 35 4.17 3.22 8.69
C CYS A 35 4.54 2.60 7.32
N GLY A 36 3.88 1.54 6.87
CA GLY A 36 4.24 0.83 5.64
C GLY A 36 4.31 1.72 4.40
N LEU A 37 3.44 2.73 4.31
CA LEU A 37 3.45 3.70 3.20
C LEU A 37 4.71 4.59 3.21
N GLU A 38 5.18 5.01 4.38
CA GLU A 38 6.43 5.77 4.53
C GLU A 38 7.64 4.93 4.12
N LEU A 39 7.64 3.64 4.47
CA LEU A 39 8.72 2.74 4.09
C LEU A 39 8.83 2.65 2.57
N LEU A 40 7.70 2.46 1.89
CA LEU A 40 7.66 2.39 0.43
C LEU A 40 8.13 3.70 -0.22
N LEU A 41 7.68 4.85 0.29
CA LEU A 41 8.11 6.16 -0.18
C LEU A 41 9.62 6.36 -0.12
N ASN A 42 10.25 5.91 0.97
CA ASN A 42 11.68 6.11 1.20
C ASN A 42 12.57 5.12 0.43
N LEU A 43 12.00 4.20 -0.36
CA LEU A 43 12.78 3.36 -1.28
C LEU A 43 13.10 4.07 -2.60
N HIS A 44 12.52 5.24 -2.85
CA HIS A 44 12.78 6.07 -4.03
C HIS A 44 12.70 5.26 -5.33
N LEU A 45 11.60 4.49 -5.46
CA LEU A 45 11.31 3.73 -6.65
C LEU A 45 11.13 4.65 -7.86
N THR A 46 11.55 4.17 -9.04
CA THR A 46 11.38 4.89 -10.29
C THR A 46 9.92 4.92 -10.71
N ALA A 47 9.58 5.79 -11.67
CA ALA A 47 8.22 5.85 -12.21
C ALA A 47 7.78 4.50 -12.83
N SER A 48 8.68 3.79 -13.51
CA SER A 48 8.37 2.48 -14.09
C SER A 48 8.11 1.41 -13.02
N GLU A 49 8.89 1.42 -11.94
CA GLU A 49 8.67 0.51 -10.80
C GLU A 49 7.34 0.80 -10.10
N LEU A 50 6.98 2.08 -9.96
CA LEU A 50 5.71 2.51 -9.34
C LEU A 50 4.49 2.18 -10.19
N GLN A 51 4.60 2.14 -11.52
CA GLN A 51 3.49 1.78 -12.42
C GLN A 51 2.98 0.35 -12.18
N CYS A 52 3.85 -0.56 -11.75
CA CYS A 52 3.53 -1.95 -11.43
C CYS A 52 3.02 -2.13 -9.99
N ILE A 53 2.83 -1.05 -9.24
CA ILE A 53 2.44 -1.10 -7.83
C ILE A 53 1.02 -0.55 -7.67
N ARG A 54 0.26 -1.21 -6.79
CA ARG A 54 -1.00 -0.72 -6.24
C ARG A 54 -0.92 -0.79 -4.72
N VAL A 55 -1.44 0.22 -4.03
CA VAL A 55 -1.35 0.29 -2.56
C VAL A 55 -2.72 0.42 -1.93
N ILE A 56 -2.99 -0.40 -0.93
CA ILE A 56 -4.08 -0.25 0.02
C ILE A 56 -3.44 0.07 1.37
N ALA A 57 -3.48 1.33 1.77
CA ALA A 57 -2.85 1.81 2.99
C ALA A 57 -3.88 1.89 4.12
N LEU A 58 -3.69 1.07 5.14
CA LEU A 58 -4.58 0.93 6.30
C LEU A 58 -4.03 1.75 7.47
N GLY A 59 -4.72 2.83 7.82
CA GLY A 59 -4.30 3.77 8.86
C GLY A 59 -2.89 4.32 8.64
N PRO A 60 -2.59 4.89 7.45
CA PRO A 60 -1.25 5.30 7.10
C PRO A 60 -0.67 6.33 8.08
N VAL A 61 0.60 6.13 8.41
CA VAL A 61 1.46 7.09 9.10
C VAL A 61 2.63 7.34 8.16
N ALA A 62 2.53 8.39 7.34
CA ALA A 62 3.49 8.72 6.30
C ALA A 62 3.44 10.20 5.95
N ARG A 63 4.51 10.71 5.33
CA ARG A 63 4.59 12.11 4.89
C ARG A 63 3.90 12.39 3.55
N GLY A 64 3.42 11.37 2.85
CA GLY A 64 2.76 11.55 1.56
C GLY A 64 2.26 10.26 0.93
N ARG A 65 1.75 10.37 -0.29
CA ARG A 65 1.37 9.24 -1.14
C ARG A 65 2.47 8.98 -2.18
N PRO A 66 2.84 7.72 -2.46
CA PRO A 66 3.70 7.39 -3.59
C PRO A 66 2.99 7.73 -4.91
N ASN A 67 3.75 7.98 -5.98
CA ASN A 67 3.20 8.25 -7.31
C ASN A 67 2.77 6.96 -8.01
N CYS A 68 1.93 6.18 -7.34
CA CYS A 68 1.22 5.01 -7.85
C CYS A 68 -0.21 5.03 -7.32
N GLU A 69 -1.09 4.25 -7.93
CA GLU A 69 -2.47 4.16 -7.48
C GLU A 69 -2.53 3.64 -6.04
N THR A 70 -3.06 4.50 -5.16
CA THR A 70 -3.00 4.36 -3.71
C THR A 70 -4.36 4.68 -3.13
N ILE A 71 -4.90 3.74 -2.38
CA ILE A 71 -6.14 3.86 -1.63
C ILE A 71 -5.78 4.01 -0.16
N LEU A 72 -6.21 5.09 0.47
CA LEU A 72 -6.09 5.32 1.90
C LEU A 72 -7.37 4.93 2.61
N VAL A 73 -7.25 4.05 3.60
CA VAL A 73 -8.33 3.63 4.48
C VAL A 73 -8.03 4.12 5.88
N GLN A 74 -8.93 4.90 6.48
CA GLN A 74 -8.80 5.40 7.84
C GLN A 74 -9.94 4.93 8.73
N GLY A 75 -9.61 4.49 9.93
CA GLY A 75 -10.56 4.25 11.00
C GLY A 75 -11.03 5.59 11.56
N ARG A 76 -12.34 5.74 11.81
CA ARG A 76 -12.86 6.99 12.39
C ARG A 76 -12.23 7.32 13.75
N GLY A 77 -11.91 6.29 14.53
CA GLY A 77 -11.23 6.41 15.83
C GLY A 77 -9.69 6.47 15.74
N ASP A 78 -9.11 6.46 14.54
CA ASP A 78 -7.66 6.48 14.34
C ASP A 78 -7.12 7.91 14.24
N TRP A 79 -6.96 8.55 15.40
CA TRP A 79 -6.41 9.91 15.48
C TRP A 79 -4.98 10.02 14.97
N LEU A 80 -4.20 8.94 15.10
CA LEU A 80 -2.81 8.94 14.66
C LEU A 80 -2.74 9.06 13.15
N SER A 81 -3.45 8.19 12.41
CA SER A 81 -3.44 8.29 10.94
C SER A 81 -4.06 9.60 10.44
N ARG A 82 -5.12 10.07 11.09
CA ARG A 82 -5.80 11.33 10.75
C ARG A 82 -4.92 12.57 10.96
N TYR A 83 -3.90 12.50 11.82
CA TYR A 83 -2.91 13.56 11.95
C TYR A 83 -1.97 13.64 10.73
N PHE A 84 -1.71 12.52 10.05
CA PHE A 84 -0.83 12.50 8.87
C PHE A 84 -1.58 12.76 7.55
N PHE A 85 -2.87 12.41 7.50
CA PHE A 85 -3.72 12.61 6.33
C PHE A 85 -5.09 13.09 6.77
N ASP A 86 -5.45 14.31 6.38
CA ASP A 86 -6.77 14.89 6.65
C ASP A 86 -7.87 14.17 5.86
N GLU A 87 -7.56 13.76 4.63
CA GLU A 87 -8.46 13.08 3.71
C GLU A 87 -8.02 11.63 3.44
N ALA A 88 -9.02 10.76 3.35
CA ALA A 88 -8.85 9.36 3.00
C ALA A 88 -9.96 8.95 2.03
N ASP A 89 -9.64 7.98 1.17
CA ASP A 89 -10.55 7.46 0.16
C ASP A 89 -11.71 6.67 0.82
N TYR A 90 -11.42 6.02 1.96
CA TYR A 90 -12.43 5.33 2.78
C TYR A 90 -12.29 5.64 4.27
N ARG A 91 -13.42 5.79 4.96
CA ARG A 91 -13.49 5.89 6.42
C ARG A 91 -14.37 4.80 7.01
N VAL A 92 -13.76 3.96 7.85
CA VAL A 92 -14.37 2.74 8.40
C VAL A 92 -14.54 2.81 9.91
N GLU A 93 -15.47 2.04 10.47
CA GLU A 93 -15.68 1.96 11.92
C GLU A 93 -14.64 1.04 12.58
N CYS A 94 -13.41 1.54 12.76
CA CYS A 94 -12.39 0.86 13.56
C CYS A 94 -11.44 1.85 14.26
N GLY A 95 -10.72 1.36 15.28
CA GLY A 95 -9.57 2.05 15.87
C GLY A 95 -8.26 1.71 15.15
N HIS A 96 -7.14 2.29 15.59
CA HIS A 96 -5.84 2.18 14.92
C HIS A 96 -5.33 0.74 14.70
N ILE A 97 -5.62 -0.19 15.62
CA ILE A 97 -5.16 -1.60 15.52
C ILE A 97 -6.21 -2.51 14.87
N GLY A 98 -7.43 -2.01 14.64
CA GLY A 98 -8.62 -2.81 14.30
C GLY A 98 -8.85 -3.08 12.81
N TYR A 99 -7.98 -2.61 11.92
CA TYR A 99 -8.24 -2.64 10.47
C TYR A 99 -8.42 -4.06 9.93
N LEU A 100 -7.54 -5.00 10.29
CA LEU A 100 -7.60 -6.36 9.74
C LEU A 100 -8.72 -7.22 10.35
N GLN A 101 -9.31 -6.78 11.47
CA GLN A 101 -10.50 -7.39 12.07
C GLN A 101 -11.81 -6.82 11.50
N SER A 102 -11.76 -5.68 10.82
CA SER A 102 -12.95 -5.07 10.21
C SER A 102 -13.36 -5.81 8.94
N SER A 103 -14.57 -6.37 8.94
CA SER A 103 -15.15 -7.00 7.75
C SER A 103 -15.28 -6.03 6.57
N GLU A 104 -15.53 -4.75 6.86
CA GLU A 104 -15.58 -3.67 5.87
C GLU A 104 -14.22 -3.49 5.18
N VAL A 105 -13.13 -3.41 5.96
CA VAL A 105 -11.76 -3.31 5.42
C VAL A 105 -11.40 -4.55 4.61
N LEU A 106 -11.71 -5.74 5.11
CA LEU A 106 -11.47 -6.98 4.37
C LEU A 106 -12.26 -7.04 3.05
N GLY A 107 -13.48 -6.51 3.05
CA GLY A 107 -14.30 -6.35 1.84
C GLY A 107 -13.63 -5.43 0.82
N LEU A 108 -13.18 -4.25 1.26
CA LEU A 108 -12.43 -3.30 0.42
C LEU A 108 -11.16 -3.93 -0.17
N CYS A 109 -10.36 -4.61 0.65
CA CYS A 109 -9.15 -5.30 0.19
C CYS A 109 -9.47 -6.33 -0.90
N ARG A 110 -10.49 -7.18 -0.68
CA ARG A 110 -10.88 -8.20 -1.66
C ARG A 110 -11.38 -7.59 -2.96
N HIS A 111 -12.18 -6.52 -2.87
CA HIS A 111 -12.69 -5.82 -4.04
C HIS A 111 -11.55 -5.32 -4.93
N HIS A 112 -10.62 -4.54 -4.37
CA HIS A 112 -9.52 -3.95 -5.14
C HIS A 112 -8.50 -4.98 -5.62
N ILE A 113 -8.24 -6.03 -4.85
CA ILE A 113 -7.43 -7.16 -5.35
C ILE A 113 -8.12 -7.84 -6.54
N GLY A 114 -9.45 -8.01 -6.48
CA GLY A 114 -10.25 -8.57 -7.56
C GLY A 114 -10.19 -7.71 -8.83
N GLU A 115 -10.24 -6.38 -8.70
CA GLU A 115 -10.10 -5.47 -9.84
C GLU A 115 -8.75 -5.66 -10.55
N VAL A 116 -7.65 -5.73 -9.79
CA VAL A 116 -6.31 -5.98 -10.36
C VAL A 116 -6.25 -7.32 -11.09
N GLN A 117 -6.90 -8.36 -10.56
CA GLN A 117 -6.96 -9.68 -11.21
C GLN A 117 -7.77 -9.67 -12.51
N GLN A 118 -8.83 -8.86 -12.58
CA GLN A 118 -9.72 -8.79 -13.74
C GLN A 118 -9.14 -7.99 -14.90
N HIS A 119 -8.37 -6.94 -14.61
CA HIS A 119 -7.70 -6.09 -15.60
C HIS A 119 -6.42 -6.71 -16.20
N ARG A 120 -6.12 -7.98 -15.88
CA ARG A 120 -5.04 -8.72 -16.53
C ARG A 120 -5.37 -8.96 -18.00
N PRO A 121 -4.45 -8.67 -18.96
CA PRO A 121 -4.65 -9.06 -20.36
C PRO A 121 -4.91 -10.57 -20.46
N ALA A 122 -5.86 -10.95 -21.33
CA ALA A 122 -6.51 -12.27 -21.38
C ALA A 122 -5.59 -13.49 -21.56
N ALA A 123 -4.30 -13.31 -21.86
CA ALA A 123 -3.35 -14.37 -22.18
C ALA A 123 -3.04 -15.36 -21.03
N LEU A 124 -3.56 -15.13 -19.82
CA LEU A 124 -3.30 -15.96 -18.63
C LEU A 124 -4.59 -16.42 -17.91
N ARG A 125 -5.77 -16.28 -18.55
CA ARG A 125 -7.02 -16.85 -18.00
C ARG A 125 -7.16 -18.36 -18.24
N GLU A 126 -6.29 -18.95 -19.07
CA GLU A 126 -6.26 -20.39 -19.33
C GLU A 126 -5.09 -21.04 -18.58
N LYS A 127 -5.36 -21.44 -17.32
CA LYS A 127 -4.74 -22.57 -16.59
C LYS A 127 -5.27 -22.55 -15.17
N SER A 128 -6.49 -23.08 -14.99
CA SER A 128 -6.91 -23.70 -13.73
C SER A 128 -7.93 -24.79 -14.01
#